data_AF-A0AAV7AF01-F1
#
_entry.id   AF-A0AAV7AF01-F1
#
_cell.length_a   1.000
_cell.length_b   1.000
_cell.length_c   1.000
_cell.angle_alpha   90.00
_cell.angle_beta   90.00
_cell.angle_gamma   90.00
#
_symmetry.space_group_name_H-M   'P 1'
#
loop_
_entity.id
_entity.type
_entity.pdbx_description
1 polymer ?
#
loop_
_entity_poly.entity_id
_entity_poly.type
_entity_poly.pdbx_seq_one_letter_code
_entity_poly.pdbx_strand_id
1 'polypeptide(L)'
;MIVAEIKSRTKVHKEDGDILASSFSSDTQVAYILSLGVVKDFRKQGIGSLLLESLKSHISSTAQDLCKALYLHVLTTNSNAIRFYENRHFHQHHYLPYYYSIRGVLQDAYTYVLYLNGGHPPWTVMDYLQHLGSALAGLSPCSLPQRIYRQAHTLLRSLLPWSGISAKSGIEYSRTM
;
A
#
# COMPACT_ATOMS: atom_id res chain seq x y z
N MET A 1 -28.31 -0.84 9.84
CA MET A 1 -28.34 -0.53 8.40
C MET A 1 -26.99 0.06 8.01
N ILE A 2 -26.49 -0.29 6.83
CA ILE A 2 -25.32 0.33 6.21
C ILE A 2 -25.69 0.74 4.79
N VAL A 3 -25.28 1.93 4.39
CA VAL A 3 -25.46 2.47 3.03
C VAL A 3 -24.13 3.00 2.57
N ALA A 4 -23.67 2.50 1.42
CA ALA A 4 -22.41 2.90 0.81
C ALA A 4 -22.57 3.01 -0.71
N GLU A 5 -21.79 3.87 -1.32
CA GLU A 5 -21.74 4.10 -2.76
C GLU A 5 -20.34 3.80 -3.27
N ILE A 6 -20.24 2.95 -4.29
CA ILE A 6 -18.99 2.71 -5.02
C ILE A 6 -18.96 3.67 -6.21
N LYS A 7 -17.95 4.52 -6.27
CA LYS A 7 -17.80 5.53 -7.33
C LYS A 7 -16.37 5.59 -7.85
N SER A 8 -16.20 6.07 -9.09
CA SER A 8 -14.87 6.36 -9.64
C SER A 8 -14.19 7.45 -8.81
N ARG A 9 -12.86 7.36 -8.70
CA ARG A 9 -12.01 8.35 -8.04
C ARG A 9 -12.24 9.77 -8.55
N THR A 10 -12.57 9.94 -9.83
CA THR A 10 -12.84 11.26 -10.42
C THR A 10 -14.12 11.92 -9.92
N LYS A 11 -15.03 11.15 -9.29
CA LYS A 11 -16.28 11.63 -8.69
C LYS A 11 -16.17 11.87 -7.17
N VAL A 12 -14.96 11.79 -6.62
CA VAL A 12 -14.70 12.14 -5.22
C VAL A 12 -14.81 13.66 -5.08
N HIS A 13 -15.30 14.11 -3.93
CA HIS A 13 -15.40 15.54 -3.65
C HIS A 13 -14.00 16.17 -3.54
N LYS A 14 -13.90 17.48 -3.73
CA LYS A 14 -12.59 18.15 -3.81
C LYS A 14 -11.82 18.07 -2.49
N GLU A 15 -12.53 18.13 -1.37
CA GLU A 15 -11.97 18.00 -0.01
C GLU A 15 -11.33 16.64 0.26
N ASP A 16 -11.74 15.60 -0.47
CA ASP A 16 -11.30 14.22 -0.31
C ASP A 16 -10.44 13.76 -1.51
N GLY A 17 -10.03 14.68 -2.39
CA GLY A 17 -9.39 14.36 -3.66
C GLY A 17 -8.01 13.69 -3.51
N ASP A 18 -7.38 13.82 -2.35
CA ASP A 18 -6.08 13.25 -2.01
C ASP A 18 -6.17 11.94 -1.23
N ILE A 19 -7.36 11.34 -1.08
CA ILE A 19 -7.49 10.01 -0.50
C ILE A 19 -6.68 8.99 -1.29
N LEU A 20 -6.65 9.08 -2.62
CA LEU A 20 -5.88 8.16 -3.47
C LEU A 20 -4.82 8.90 -4.27
N ALA A 21 -3.63 8.30 -4.36
CA ALA A 21 -2.53 8.83 -5.15
C ALA A 21 -2.93 9.15 -6.60
N SER A 22 -2.39 10.25 -7.15
CA SER A 22 -2.61 10.66 -8.55
C SER A 22 -2.19 9.60 -9.58
N SER A 23 -1.26 8.71 -9.20
CA SER A 23 -0.74 7.60 -10.01
C SER A 23 -1.77 6.51 -10.33
N PHE A 24 -2.85 6.39 -9.57
CA PHE A 24 -3.91 5.42 -9.85
C PHE A 24 -4.71 5.80 -11.11
N SER A 25 -5.15 4.79 -11.86
CA SER A 25 -5.93 4.98 -13.09
C SER A 25 -7.25 5.73 -12.84
N SER A 26 -7.81 6.34 -13.87
CA SER A 26 -9.15 6.96 -13.82
C SER A 26 -10.26 5.97 -13.45
N ASP A 27 -10.05 4.70 -13.81
CA ASP A 27 -11.01 3.61 -13.61
C ASP A 27 -10.99 3.09 -12.17
N THR A 28 -10.03 3.55 -11.37
CA THR A 28 -9.93 3.26 -9.95
C THR A 28 -11.17 3.78 -9.22
N GLN A 29 -11.67 2.97 -8.30
CA GLN A 29 -12.88 3.23 -7.53
C GLN A 29 -12.56 3.43 -6.05
N VAL A 30 -13.48 4.12 -5.39
CA VAL A 30 -13.56 4.24 -3.93
C VAL A 30 -14.97 3.93 -3.49
N ALA A 31 -15.09 3.41 -2.27
CA ALA A 31 -16.36 3.22 -1.61
C ALA A 31 -16.55 4.29 -0.54
N TYR A 32 -17.64 5.05 -0.62
CA TYR A 32 -18.02 6.04 0.37
C TYR A 32 -19.12 5.48 1.26
N ILE A 33 -18.93 5.45 2.59
CA ILE A 33 -20.00 5.06 3.52
C ILE A 33 -20.84 6.29 3.83
N LEU A 34 -22.06 6.34 3.29
CA LEU A 34 -23.01 7.44 3.53
C LEU A 34 -23.61 7.34 4.93
N SER A 35 -23.89 6.13 5.40
CA SER A 35 -24.50 5.92 6.70
C SER A 35 -24.20 4.53 7.25
N LEU A 36 -23.87 4.47 8.54
CA LEU A 36 -23.81 3.25 9.32
C LEU A 36 -24.50 3.49 10.65
N GLY A 37 -25.57 2.73 10.91
CA GLY A 37 -26.40 2.91 12.10
C GLY A 37 -26.87 1.60 12.70
N VAL A 38 -26.76 1.53 14.03
CA VAL A 38 -27.37 0.49 14.86
C VAL A 38 -28.22 1.17 15.94
N VAL A 39 -29.45 0.70 16.10
CA VAL A 39 -30.40 1.16 17.12
C VAL A 39 -29.77 1.02 18.50
N LYS A 40 -29.99 2.00 19.38
CA LYS A 40 -29.27 2.14 20.66
C LYS A 40 -29.24 0.85 21.48
N ASP A 41 -30.38 0.17 21.57
CA ASP A 41 -30.56 -1.03 22.40
C ASP A 41 -29.79 -2.24 21.89
N PHE A 42 -29.39 -2.22 20.61
CA PHE A 42 -28.65 -3.29 19.94
C PHE A 42 -27.18 -2.93 19.69
N ARG A 43 -26.70 -1.80 20.22
CA ARG A 43 -25.29 -1.42 20.11
C ARG A 43 -24.41 -2.34 20.96
N LYS A 44 -23.13 -2.43 20.60
CA LYS A 44 -22.12 -3.26 21.28
C LYS A 44 -22.39 -4.78 21.23
N GLN A 45 -23.32 -5.24 20.41
CA GLN A 45 -23.60 -6.66 20.15
C GLN A 45 -22.97 -7.17 18.84
N GLY A 46 -21.98 -6.46 18.29
CA GLY A 46 -21.28 -6.87 17.06
C GLY A 46 -21.98 -6.54 15.74
N ILE A 47 -23.24 -6.10 15.75
CA ILE A 47 -24.02 -5.78 14.53
C ILE A 47 -23.30 -4.76 13.63
N GLY A 48 -22.76 -3.68 14.20
CA GLY A 48 -22.03 -2.68 13.43
C GLY A 48 -20.79 -3.27 12.74
N SER A 49 -20.08 -4.17 13.42
CA SER A 49 -18.96 -4.91 12.84
C SER A 49 -19.44 -5.77 11.68
N LEU A 50 -20.50 -6.55 11.89
CA LEU A 50 -21.05 -7.45 10.88
C LEU A 50 -21.46 -6.69 9.62
N LEU A 51 -22.10 -5.54 9.77
CA LEU A 51 -22.49 -4.67 8.66
C LEU A 51 -21.26 -4.17 7.88
N LEU A 52 -20.22 -3.73 8.58
CA LEU A 52 -19.00 -3.25 7.93
C LEU A 52 -18.23 -4.38 7.22
N GLU A 53 -18.12 -5.55 7.84
CA GLU A 53 -17.48 -6.72 7.23
C GLU A 53 -18.28 -7.24 6.03
N SER A 54 -19.61 -7.20 6.10
CA SER A 54 -20.48 -7.50 4.97
C SER A 54 -20.25 -6.54 3.80
N LEU A 55 -20.09 -5.24 4.06
CA LEU A 55 -19.74 -4.27 3.03
C LEU A 55 -18.37 -4.54 2.42
N LYS A 56 -17.34 -4.81 3.25
CA LYS A 56 -16.01 -5.17 2.75
C LYS A 56 -16.07 -6.40 1.85
N SER A 57 -16.79 -7.44 2.28
CA SER A 57 -17.00 -8.65 1.48
C SER A 57 -17.70 -8.35 0.15
N HIS A 58 -18.74 -7.52 0.17
CA HIS A 58 -19.43 -7.10 -1.05
C HIS A 58 -18.49 -6.35 -2.01
N ILE A 59 -17.71 -5.38 -1.52
CA ILE A 59 -16.73 -4.65 -2.33
C ILE A 59 -15.69 -5.61 -2.91
N SER A 60 -15.18 -6.54 -2.11
CA SER A 60 -14.24 -7.57 -2.57
C SER A 60 -14.85 -8.47 -3.65
N SER A 61 -16.16 -8.72 -3.65
CA SER A 61 -16.82 -9.51 -4.70
C SER A 61 -17.13 -8.72 -5.97
N THR A 62 -17.48 -7.44 -5.86
CA THR A 62 -18.03 -6.64 -6.97
C THR A 62 -16.98 -5.77 -7.66
N ALA A 63 -15.96 -5.34 -6.93
CA ALA A 63 -15.00 -4.33 -7.39
C ALA A 63 -13.57 -4.62 -6.90
N GLN A 64 -13.20 -5.90 -6.73
CA GLN A 64 -11.97 -6.33 -6.06
C GLN A 64 -10.72 -5.57 -6.52
N ASP A 65 -10.49 -5.50 -7.83
CA ASP A 65 -9.25 -4.92 -8.34
C ASP A 65 -9.30 -3.41 -8.49
N LEU A 66 -10.51 -2.85 -8.61
CA LEU A 66 -10.75 -1.43 -8.90
C LEU A 66 -10.90 -0.59 -7.63
N CYS A 67 -11.52 -1.12 -6.58
CA CYS A 67 -11.77 -0.38 -5.35
C CYS A 67 -10.53 -0.36 -4.46
N LYS A 68 -9.96 0.83 -4.25
CA LYS A 68 -8.69 1.01 -3.53
C LYS A 68 -8.81 1.66 -2.16
N ALA A 69 -9.96 2.24 -1.83
CA ALA A 69 -10.20 2.80 -0.51
C ALA A 69 -11.68 2.76 -0.14
N LEU A 70 -11.94 2.61 1.16
CA LEU A 70 -13.24 2.78 1.80
C LEU A 70 -13.13 3.98 2.74
N TYR A 71 -13.97 5.00 2.56
CA TYR A 71 -13.87 6.23 3.33
C TYR A 71 -15.22 6.73 3.81
N LEU A 72 -15.20 7.59 4.83
CA LEU A 72 -16.40 8.15 5.46
C LEU A 72 -16.10 9.43 6.23
N HIS A 73 -17.17 10.18 6.53
CA HIS A 73 -17.13 11.33 7.41
C HIS A 73 -17.76 11.03 8.76
N VAL A 74 -17.13 11.51 9.83
CA VAL A 74 -17.62 11.39 11.21
C VAL A 74 -17.51 12.73 11.91
N LEU A 75 -18.53 13.11 12.68
CA LEU A 75 -18.44 14.29 13.55
C LEU A 75 -17.26 14.14 14.52
N THR A 76 -16.50 15.23 14.72
CA THR A 76 -15.37 15.25 15.67
C THR A 76 -15.81 14.93 17.11
N THR A 77 -17.08 15.22 17.44
CA THR A 77 -17.70 14.96 18.74
C THR A 77 -18.19 13.51 18.91
N ASN A 78 -18.23 12.70 17.84
CA ASN A 78 -18.77 11.35 17.88
C ASN A 78 -17.69 10.31 18.25
N SER A 79 -17.24 10.38 19.50
CA SER A 79 -16.20 9.50 20.06
C SER A 79 -16.49 8.01 19.93
N ASN A 80 -17.77 7.60 19.95
CA ASN A 80 -18.16 6.21 19.76
C ASN A 80 -17.87 5.70 18.35
N ALA A 81 -18.19 6.50 17.33
CA ALA A 81 -17.93 6.15 15.93
C ALA A 81 -16.43 6.22 15.62
N ILE A 82 -15.74 7.26 16.11
CA ILE A 82 -14.28 7.40 16.00
C ILE A 82 -13.57 6.12 16.48
N ARG A 83 -13.81 5.72 17.74
CA ARG A 83 -13.23 4.49 18.30
C ARG A 83 -13.64 3.24 17.53
N PHE A 84 -14.88 3.19 17.03
CA PHE A 84 -15.35 2.06 16.24
C PHE A 84 -14.53 1.90 14.94
N TYR A 85 -14.26 2.99 14.23
CA TYR A 85 -13.52 2.96 12.97
C TYR A 85 -12.01 2.77 13.17
N GLU A 86 -11.41 3.44 14.17
CA GLU A 86 -9.99 3.26 14.52
C GLU A 86 -9.67 1.81 14.89
N ASN A 87 -10.51 1.19 15.73
CA ASN A 87 -10.37 -0.23 16.10
C ASN A 87 -10.56 -1.19 14.90
N ARG A 88 -10.95 -0.69 13.74
CA ARG A 88 -11.13 -1.44 12.48
C ARG A 88 -10.17 -0.98 11.39
N HIS A 89 -9.05 -0.38 11.81
CA HIS A 89 -7.95 0.06 10.95
C HIS A 89 -8.30 1.18 9.97
N PHE A 90 -9.37 1.92 10.23
CA PHE A 90 -9.53 3.21 9.56
C PHE A 90 -8.57 4.20 10.20
N HIS A 91 -7.96 5.02 9.36
CA HIS A 91 -7.08 6.10 9.78
C HIS A 91 -7.77 7.44 9.52
N GLN A 92 -7.61 8.36 10.47
CA GLN A 92 -8.01 9.74 10.25
C GLN A 92 -7.13 10.33 9.15
N HIS A 93 -7.76 10.85 8.10
CA HIS A 93 -7.10 11.44 6.93
C HIS A 93 -7.14 12.96 7.00
N HIS A 94 -8.34 13.55 7.11
CA HIS A 94 -8.53 15.01 7.16
C HIS A 94 -9.40 15.49 8.31
N TYR A 95 -9.17 16.73 8.71
CA TYR A 95 -10.09 17.54 9.51
C TYR A 95 -10.84 18.51 8.60
N LEU A 96 -12.17 18.48 8.69
CA LEU A 96 -13.08 19.26 7.87
C LEU A 96 -13.83 20.26 8.76
N PRO A 97 -13.42 21.54 8.79
CA PRO A 97 -14.09 22.55 9.59
C PRO A 97 -15.49 22.86 9.04
N TYR A 98 -16.47 23.02 9.92
CA TYR A 98 -17.85 23.41 9.59
C TYR A 98 -18.55 22.53 8.55
N TYR A 99 -18.18 21.25 8.45
CA TYR A 99 -18.66 20.32 7.42
C TYR A 99 -20.15 19.97 7.55
N TYR A 100 -20.66 19.81 8.77
CA TYR A 100 -22.06 19.48 9.03
C TYR A 100 -22.83 20.67 9.55
N SER A 101 -24.11 20.78 9.18
CA SER A 101 -25.08 21.68 9.81
C SER A 101 -26.13 20.86 10.56
N ILE A 102 -26.08 20.90 11.89
CA ILE A 102 -27.03 20.19 12.75
C ILE A 102 -27.86 21.23 13.48
N ARG A 103 -29.15 21.32 13.13
CA ARG A 103 -30.08 22.31 13.69
C ARG A 103 -29.57 23.75 13.54
N GLY A 104 -28.94 24.06 12.40
CA GLY A 104 -28.39 25.39 12.09
C GLY A 104 -27.04 25.69 12.73
N VAL A 105 -26.48 24.79 13.53
CA VAL A 105 -25.13 24.93 14.10
C VAL A 105 -24.14 24.17 13.24
N LEU A 106 -23.09 24.88 12.81
CA LEU A 106 -21.99 24.29 12.06
C LEU A 106 -21.14 23.42 12.99
N GLN A 107 -20.75 22.26 12.51
CA GLN A 107 -20.02 21.23 13.25
C GLN A 107 -18.90 20.66 12.38
N ASP A 108 -17.77 20.37 13.00
CA ASP A 108 -16.60 19.85 12.32
C ASP A 108 -16.71 18.33 12.11
N ALA A 109 -15.99 17.82 11.10
CA ALA A 109 -15.90 16.41 10.81
C ALA A 109 -14.45 15.95 10.62
N TYR A 110 -14.25 14.65 10.72
CA TYR A 110 -13.06 13.96 10.26
C TYR A 110 -13.39 13.09 9.06
N THR A 111 -12.49 13.05 8.09
CA THR A 111 -12.46 12.00 7.06
C THR A 111 -11.68 10.82 7.61
N TYR A 112 -12.29 9.64 7.62
CA TYR A 112 -11.62 8.37 7.94
C TYR A 112 -11.50 7.52 6.68
N VAL A 113 -10.35 6.89 6.50
CA VAL A 113 -10.02 6.08 5.32
C VAL A 113 -9.46 4.72 5.74
N LEU A 114 -9.92 3.67 5.07
CA LEU A 114 -9.33 2.35 5.06
C LEU A 114 -8.88 2.02 3.65
N TYR A 115 -7.58 1.82 3.48
CA TYR A 115 -7.01 1.43 2.19
C TYR A 115 -7.19 -0.06 1.92
N LEU A 116 -7.58 -0.38 0.68
CA LEU A 116 -7.87 -1.73 0.21
C LEU A 116 -7.04 -2.02 -1.05
N ASN A 117 -6.72 -3.29 -1.30
CA ASN A 117 -6.17 -3.75 -2.59
C ASN A 117 -4.94 -2.95 -3.09
N GLY A 118 -4.05 -2.56 -2.17
CA GLY A 118 -2.85 -1.77 -2.47
C GLY A 118 -3.09 -0.27 -2.67
N GLY A 119 -4.28 0.23 -2.35
CA GLY A 119 -4.55 1.67 -2.30
C GLY A 119 -3.65 2.37 -1.29
N HIS A 120 -3.32 3.62 -1.57
CA HIS A 120 -2.52 4.45 -0.68
C HIS A 120 -2.73 5.94 -1.01
N PRO A 121 -2.46 6.85 -0.05
CA PRO A 121 -2.49 8.28 -0.31
C PRO A 121 -1.35 8.68 -1.27
N PRO A 122 -1.38 9.88 -1.87
CA PRO A 122 -0.24 10.41 -2.60
C PRO A 122 0.98 10.46 -1.67
N TRP A 123 2.05 9.77 -2.06
CA TRP A 123 3.28 9.76 -1.28
C TRP A 123 3.94 11.12 -1.32
N THR A 124 4.37 11.59 -0.16
CA THR A 124 5.32 12.70 -0.12
C THR A 124 6.69 12.20 -0.59
N VAL A 125 7.56 13.13 -0.99
CA VAL A 125 8.95 12.80 -1.38
C VAL A 125 9.67 12.05 -0.25
N MET A 126 9.38 12.40 1.00
CA MET A 126 9.97 11.75 2.18
C MET A 126 9.53 10.29 2.30
N ASP A 127 8.24 10.01 2.07
CA ASP A 127 7.71 8.64 2.11
C ASP A 127 8.39 7.76 1.06
N TYR A 128 8.63 8.33 -0.13
CA TYR A 128 9.34 7.64 -1.20
C TYR A 128 10.78 7.29 -0.81
N LEU A 129 11.51 8.24 -0.20
CA LEU A 129 12.87 8.02 0.28
C LEU A 129 12.94 6.99 1.41
N GLN A 130 12.00 7.04 2.35
CA GLN A 130 11.92 6.04 3.43
C GLN A 130 11.61 4.65 2.90
N HIS A 131 10.69 4.53 1.94
CA HIS A 131 10.33 3.26 1.31
C HIS A 131 11.48 2.68 0.48
N LEU A 132 12.20 3.52 -0.28
CA LEU A 132 13.41 3.09 -0.98
C LEU A 132 14.50 2.68 0.01
N GLY A 133 14.70 3.46 1.07
CA GLY A 133 15.68 3.16 2.11
C GLY A 133 15.42 1.81 2.80
N SER A 134 14.18 1.50 3.15
CA SER A 134 13.81 0.22 3.77
C SER A 134 13.92 -0.96 2.79
N ALA A 135 13.52 -0.77 1.53
CA ALA A 135 13.68 -1.78 0.48
C ALA A 135 15.16 -2.08 0.20
N LEU A 136 16.00 -1.04 0.16
CA LEU A 136 17.44 -1.16 -0.02
C LEU A 136 18.13 -1.77 1.21
N ALA A 137 17.66 -1.47 2.43
CA ALA A 137 18.17 -2.09 3.65
C ALA A 137 17.84 -3.59 3.74
N GLY A 138 16.72 -4.02 3.16
CA GLY A 138 16.36 -5.44 3.04
C GLY A 138 17.20 -6.22 2.02
N LEU A 139 17.89 -5.52 1.10
CA LEU A 139 18.86 -6.13 0.20
C LEU A 139 20.18 -6.28 0.95
N SER A 140 20.50 -7.51 1.37
CA SER A 140 21.78 -7.81 2.04
C SER A 140 22.94 -7.17 1.25
N PRO A 141 23.70 -6.22 1.86
CA PRO A 141 24.75 -5.44 1.19
C PRO A 141 25.81 -6.30 0.50
N CYS A 142 25.93 -7.55 0.94
CA CYS A 142 26.96 -8.49 0.49
C CYS A 142 26.57 -9.23 -0.80
N SER A 143 25.30 -9.26 -1.21
CA SER A 143 24.86 -10.11 -2.33
C SER A 143 24.99 -9.47 -3.70
N LEU A 144 24.75 -8.15 -3.80
CA LEU A 144 24.79 -7.40 -5.06
C LEU A 144 26.22 -7.18 -5.57
N PRO A 145 27.18 -6.65 -4.76
CA PRO A 145 28.57 -6.51 -5.20
C PRO A 145 29.22 -7.86 -5.47
N GLN A 146 28.93 -8.90 -4.67
CA GLN A 146 29.49 -10.23 -4.89
C GLN A 146 28.94 -10.93 -6.14
N ARG A 147 27.65 -10.75 -6.48
CA ARG A 147 27.09 -11.31 -7.71
C ARG A 147 27.62 -10.61 -8.95
N ILE A 148 27.70 -9.28 -8.92
CA ILE A 148 28.29 -8.48 -10.00
C ILE A 148 29.77 -8.84 -10.16
N TYR A 149 30.52 -8.96 -9.06
CA TYR A 149 31.93 -9.38 -9.09
C TYR A 149 32.10 -10.78 -9.66
N ARG A 150 31.29 -11.77 -9.23
CA ARG A 150 31.36 -13.14 -9.76
C ARG A 150 31.00 -13.21 -11.24
N GLN A 151 29.98 -12.47 -11.69
CA GLN A 151 29.62 -12.41 -13.11
C GLN A 151 30.71 -11.72 -13.92
N ALA A 152 31.22 -10.57 -13.47
CA ALA A 152 32.30 -9.85 -14.12
C ALA A 152 33.57 -10.72 -14.21
N HIS A 153 33.94 -11.41 -13.14
CA HIS A 153 35.08 -12.34 -13.12
C HIS A 153 34.91 -13.53 -14.06
N THR A 154 33.69 -14.07 -14.18
CA THR A 154 33.39 -15.18 -15.10
C THR A 154 33.47 -14.72 -16.56
N LEU A 155 32.97 -13.52 -16.86
CA LEU A 155 33.08 -12.91 -18.19
C LEU A 155 34.53 -12.56 -18.53
N LEU A 156 35.29 -12.00 -17.60
CA LEU A 156 36.73 -11.73 -17.75
C LEU A 156 37.52 -13.00 -18.05
N ARG A 157 37.20 -14.11 -17.37
CA ARG A 157 37.83 -15.42 -17.64
C ARG A 157 37.45 -16.00 -19.00
N SER A 158 36.23 -15.76 -19.48
CA SER A 158 35.82 -16.20 -20.82
C SER A 158 36.41 -15.38 -21.97
N LEU A 159 36.85 -14.15 -21.69
CA LEU A 159 37.41 -13.22 -22.68
C LEU A 159 38.95 -13.23 -22.74
N LEU A 160 39.62 -13.89 -21.79
CA LEU A 160 41.08 -14.05 -21.77
C LEU A 160 41.47 -15.38 -22.46
N PRO A 161 42.02 -15.36 -23.70
CA PRO A 161 42.54 -16.56 -24.32
C PRO A 161 43.88 -16.92 -23.67
N TRP A 162 43.93 -18.06 -22.98
CA TRP A 162 45.20 -18.63 -22.54
C TRP A 162 45.93 -19.17 -23.79
N SER A 163 46.74 -18.32 -24.41
CA SER A 163 47.75 -18.76 -25.39
C SER A 163 49.01 -19.17 -24.62
N GLY A 164 49.49 -20.37 -24.96
CA GLY A 164 50.46 -21.12 -24.17
C GLY A 164 51.88 -20.57 -24.20
N ILE A 165 52.69 -21.10 -23.28
CA ILE A 165 54.15 -21.08 -23.38
C ILE A 165 54.63 -22.52 -23.36
N SER A 166 55.02 -22.96 -24.55
CA SER A 166 55.87 -24.11 -24.82
C SER A 166 57.29 -23.80 -24.33
N ALA A 167 57.90 -24.70 -23.58
CA ALA A 167 59.36 -24.74 -23.39
C ALA A 167 59.83 -26.21 -23.44
N LYS A 168 60.42 -26.59 -24.58
CA LYS A 168 61.18 -27.83 -24.78
C LYS A 168 62.66 -27.58 -24.50
N SER A 169 63.26 -28.43 -23.67
CA SER A 169 64.63 -29.00 -23.77
C SER A 169 64.79 -29.92 -22.55
N GLY A 170 64.84 -31.25 -22.64
CA GLY A 170 65.80 -32.05 -23.40
C GLY A 170 67.03 -32.30 -22.51
N ILE A 171 67.14 -33.49 -21.91
CA ILE A 171 68.37 -34.28 -21.75
C ILE A 171 67.95 -35.72 -21.43
N GLU A 172 68.44 -36.59 -22.30
CA GLU A 172 68.37 -38.05 -22.36
C GLU A 172 69.46 -38.65 -21.47
N TYR A 173 69.17 -39.73 -20.73
CA TYR A 173 70.15 -40.78 -20.44
C TYR A 173 69.43 -42.12 -20.24
N SER A 174 69.71 -43.04 -21.16
CA SER A 174 69.31 -44.45 -21.14
C SER A 174 70.00 -45.23 -20.02
N ARG A 175 69.34 -46.25 -19.46
CA ARG A 175 69.76 -47.66 -19.63
C ARG A 175 68.80 -48.63 -18.95
N THR A 176 68.48 -49.66 -19.72
CA THR A 176 67.90 -50.95 -19.37
C THR A 176 68.71 -51.72 -18.32
N MET A 177 68.02 -52.36 -17.38
CA MET A 177 67.90 -53.82 -17.30
C MET A 177 66.61 -54.19 -16.59
#